data_AF-A0A4Q3IQR1-F1
#
_entry.id   AF-A0A4Q3IQR1-F1
#
_cell.length_a   1.000
_cell.length_b   1.000
_cell.length_c   1.000
_cell.angle_alpha   90.00
_cell.angle_beta   90.00
_cell.angle_gamma   90.00
#
_symmetry.space_group_name_H-M   'P 1'
#
loop_
_entity.id
_entity.type
_entity.pdbx_description
1 polymer ?
#
loop_
_entity_poly.entity_id
_entity_poly.type
_entity_poly.pdbx_seq_one_letter_code
_entity_poly.pdbx_strand_id
1 'polypeptide(L)'
;MSPEQERVYLAPQWKLMWWKFRKHRLAVISGIVILLMYLSVAICEFLAPYHYTTRNTDFIRAPRQELHLFHEGSFVGPFVYPYVQRLNMENLKREYDVDESRPQKLRFFCRADNYEFWGLIPGNLHLICPPEGGTLYLLGTDRLGRDMFSRILYGGRISLTIGLLGVSVSFVLGIIIGGIAGYYGGKVDLIVQRVIEIVQSLPHIPLWLALGAI
;
A
#
# COMPACT_ATOMS: atom_id res chain seq x y z
N MET A 1 -17.61 -28.68 36.47
CA MET A 1 -17.02 -27.90 35.36
C MET A 1 -15.64 -27.46 35.81
N SER A 2 -14.58 -27.56 35.00
CA SER A 2 -13.28 -26.99 35.39
C SER A 2 -13.34 -25.45 35.33
N PRO A 3 -12.51 -24.73 36.12
CA PRO A 3 -12.48 -23.26 36.08
C PRO A 3 -12.18 -22.69 34.68
N GLU A 4 -11.47 -23.44 33.84
CA GLU A 4 -11.22 -23.06 32.44
C GLU A 4 -12.46 -23.23 31.55
N GLN A 5 -13.24 -24.29 31.75
CA GLN A 5 -14.47 -24.53 30.98
C GLN A 5 -15.54 -23.47 31.30
N GLU A 6 -15.63 -23.05 32.55
CA GLU A 6 -16.55 -21.99 32.98
C GLU A 6 -16.18 -20.63 32.37
N ARG A 7 -14.88 -20.32 32.29
CA ARG A 7 -14.36 -19.11 31.61
C ARG A 7 -14.67 -19.07 30.11
N VAL A 8 -14.68 -20.23 29.44
CA VAL A 8 -15.02 -20.32 28.01
C VAL A 8 -16.53 -20.20 27.81
N TYR A 9 -17.33 -20.83 28.67
CA TYR A 9 -18.79 -20.81 28.56
C TYR A 9 -19.40 -19.41 28.80
N LEU A 10 -18.86 -18.68 29.78
CA LEU A 10 -19.30 -17.32 30.11
C LEU A 10 -18.64 -16.23 29.23
N ALA A 11 -17.72 -16.60 28.35
CA ALA A 11 -17.02 -15.62 27.52
C ALA A 11 -17.94 -15.04 26.42
N PRO A 12 -17.88 -13.72 26.19
CA PRO A 12 -18.54 -13.12 25.03
C PRO A 12 -18.04 -13.71 23.70
N GLN A 13 -18.90 -13.77 22.69
CA GLN A 13 -18.58 -14.34 21.37
C GLN A 13 -17.32 -13.73 20.73
N TRP A 14 -17.11 -12.41 20.88
CA TRP A 14 -15.91 -11.74 20.37
C TRP A 14 -14.62 -12.24 21.05
N LYS A 15 -14.68 -12.56 22.34
CA LYS A 15 -13.54 -13.03 23.12
C LYS A 15 -13.17 -14.46 22.73
N LEU A 16 -14.16 -15.31 22.49
CA LEU A 16 -13.99 -16.66 21.94
C LEU A 16 -13.35 -16.61 20.55
N MET A 17 -13.84 -15.72 19.67
CA MET A 17 -13.30 -15.52 18.33
C MET A 17 -11.85 -15.03 18.38
N TRP A 18 -11.54 -14.06 19.25
CA TRP A 18 -10.18 -13.55 19.43
C TRP A 18 -9.21 -14.61 19.96
N TRP A 19 -9.63 -15.45 20.91
CA TRP A 19 -8.83 -16.57 21.39
C TRP A 19 -8.57 -17.59 20.29
N LYS A 20 -9.57 -17.90 19.47
CA LYS A 20 -9.41 -18.81 18.33
C LYS A 20 -8.47 -18.23 17.26
N PHE A 21 -8.61 -16.94 16.96
CA PHE A 21 -7.74 -16.22 16.02
C PHE A 21 -6.28 -16.23 16.50
N ARG A 22 -6.03 -15.90 17.77
CA ARG A 22 -4.66 -15.87 18.33
C ARG A 22 -3.97 -17.23 18.39
N LYS A 23 -4.72 -18.34 18.39
CA LYS A 23 -4.13 -19.68 18.30
C LYS A 23 -3.54 -19.97 16.91
N HIS A 24 -4.02 -19.31 15.85
CA HIS A 24 -3.57 -19.56 14.48
C HIS A 24 -2.48 -18.56 14.06
N ARG A 25 -1.21 -18.99 14.10
CA ARG A 25 -0.05 -18.12 13.84
C ARG A 25 -0.13 -17.39 12.49
N LEU A 26 -0.50 -18.11 11.42
CA LEU A 26 -0.63 -17.50 10.09
C LEU A 26 -1.72 -16.43 10.04
N ALA A 27 -2.83 -16.62 10.77
CA ALA A 27 -3.92 -15.65 10.77
C ALA A 27 -3.48 -14.35 11.47
N VAL A 28 -2.76 -14.48 12.59
CA VAL A 28 -2.20 -13.33 13.32
C VAL A 28 -1.17 -12.59 12.46
N ILE A 29 -0.24 -13.30 11.81
CA ILE A 29 0.77 -12.69 10.94
C ILE A 29 0.10 -11.92 9.80
N SER A 30 -0.85 -12.54 9.10
CA SER A 30 -1.60 -11.87 8.03
C SER A 30 -2.36 -10.65 8.55
N GLY A 31 -3.00 -10.74 9.72
CA GLY A 31 -3.68 -9.61 10.35
C GLY A 31 -2.74 -8.44 10.65
N ILE A 32 -1.53 -8.71 11.14
CA ILE A 32 -0.50 -7.68 11.38
C ILE A 32 -0.05 -7.05 10.07
N VAL A 33 0.24 -7.85 9.04
CA VAL A 33 0.67 -7.33 7.73
C VAL A 33 -0.40 -6.42 7.12
N ILE A 34 -1.67 -6.86 7.12
CA ILE A 34 -2.79 -6.06 6.63
C ILE A 34 -2.92 -4.76 7.43
N LEU A 35 -2.86 -4.83 8.76
CA LEU A 35 -2.92 -3.64 9.61
C LEU A 35 -1.80 -2.65 9.28
N LEU A 36 -0.56 -3.13 9.11
CA LEU A 36 0.57 -2.29 8.74
C LEU A 36 0.40 -1.67 7.35
N MET A 37 -0.14 -2.40 6.39
CA MET A 37 -0.45 -1.88 5.06
C MET A 37 -1.53 -0.78 5.10
N TYR A 38 -2.60 -0.96 5.88
CA TYR A 38 -3.63 0.07 6.02
C TYR A 38 -3.13 1.29 6.78
N LEU A 39 -2.32 1.10 7.82
CA LEU A 39 -1.68 2.20 8.54
C LEU A 39 -0.75 2.98 7.62
N SER A 40 0.11 2.30 6.84
CA SER A 40 1.06 2.98 5.95
C SER A 40 0.37 3.83 4.89
N VAL A 41 -0.73 3.36 4.31
CA VAL A 41 -1.49 4.15 3.31
C VAL A 41 -2.31 5.29 3.93
N ALA A 42 -2.72 5.14 5.19
CA ALA A 42 -3.45 6.19 5.90
C ALA A 42 -2.59 7.42 6.20
N ILE A 43 -1.28 7.23 6.37
CA ILE A 43 -0.28 8.29 6.59
C ILE A 43 0.70 8.42 5.41
N CYS A 44 0.27 8.07 4.20
CA CYS A 44 1.18 7.94 3.06
C CYS A 44 1.89 9.26 2.69
N GLU A 45 1.25 10.42 2.88
CA GLU A 45 1.84 11.71 2.58
C GLU A 45 3.02 12.03 3.50
N PHE A 46 2.89 11.67 4.78
CA PHE A 46 3.96 11.79 5.76
C PHE A 46 5.07 10.76 5.49
N LEU A 47 4.73 9.54 5.05
CA LEU A 47 5.72 8.48 4.83
C LEU A 47 6.50 8.62 3.51
N ALA A 48 5.86 9.14 2.46
CA ALA A 48 6.45 9.30 1.14
C ALA A 48 7.50 10.42 1.14
N PRO A 49 8.73 10.20 0.61
CA PRO A 49 9.75 11.24 0.53
C PRO A 49 9.44 12.38 -0.45
N TYR A 50 8.57 12.11 -1.42
CA TYR A 50 8.17 13.07 -2.45
C TYR A 50 6.65 13.05 -2.64
N HIS A 51 6.12 14.15 -3.18
CA HIS A 51 4.75 14.14 -3.66
C HIS A 51 4.60 13.27 -4.92
N TYR A 52 3.43 12.67 -5.15
CA TYR A 52 3.22 11.72 -6.26
C TYR A 52 3.35 12.34 -7.66
N THR A 53 3.26 13.66 -7.76
CA THR A 53 3.47 14.42 -9.01
C THR A 53 4.89 14.96 -9.17
N THR A 54 5.70 14.98 -8.11
CA THR A 54 7.06 15.52 -8.15
C THR A 54 7.89 14.74 -9.15
N ARG A 55 8.52 15.47 -10.07
CA ARG A 55 9.23 14.90 -11.21
C ARG A 55 10.63 15.43 -11.26
N ASN A 56 11.60 14.53 -11.29
CA ASN A 56 13.00 14.87 -11.47
C ASN A 56 13.50 14.34 -12.82
N THR A 57 13.52 15.22 -13.82
CA THR A 57 13.86 14.87 -15.21
C THR A 57 15.31 14.51 -15.43
N ASP A 58 16.17 14.79 -14.46
CA ASP A 58 17.58 14.41 -14.53
C ASP A 58 17.71 12.91 -14.24
N PHE A 59 16.93 12.39 -13.29
CA PHE A 59 16.98 10.97 -12.89
C PHE A 59 15.84 10.17 -13.50
N ILE A 60 15.78 10.07 -14.83
CA ILE A 60 14.81 9.23 -15.54
C ILE A 60 15.25 7.77 -15.54
N ARG A 61 14.38 6.85 -15.08
CA ARG A 61 14.67 5.41 -14.93
C ARG A 61 15.95 5.15 -14.13
N ALA A 62 16.19 5.95 -13.10
CA ALA A 62 17.27 5.71 -12.17
C ALA A 62 16.98 4.41 -11.40
N PRO A 63 18.03 3.59 -11.12
CA PRO A 63 17.88 2.38 -10.32
C PRO A 63 17.53 2.73 -8.86
N ARG A 64 17.42 1.72 -8.00
CA ARG A 64 17.22 1.93 -6.56
C ARG A 64 18.47 2.56 -5.92
N GLN A 65 18.27 3.50 -4.98
CA GLN A 65 19.31 3.95 -4.06
C GLN A 65 19.29 3.08 -2.82
N GLU A 66 20.45 2.54 -2.47
CA GLU A 66 20.59 1.70 -1.28
C GLU A 66 20.83 2.58 -0.04
N LEU A 67 20.24 2.15 1.07
CA LEU A 67 20.37 2.78 2.37
C LEU A 67 21.60 2.23 3.07
N HIS A 68 22.54 3.11 3.41
CA HIS A 68 23.76 2.76 4.12
C HIS A 68 23.76 3.41 5.52
N LEU A 69 24.45 2.77 6.47
CA LEU A 69 24.60 3.27 7.85
C LEU A 69 26.07 3.55 8.21
N PHE A 70 26.99 2.86 7.54
CA PHE A 70 28.43 2.90 7.80
C PHE A 70 29.16 3.32 6.53
N HIS A 71 30.16 4.18 6.69
CA HIS A 71 31.05 4.61 5.63
C HIS A 71 32.49 4.48 6.13
N GLU A 72 33.34 3.76 5.39
CA GLU A 72 34.74 3.52 5.73
C GLU A 72 34.98 3.03 7.18
N GLY A 73 34.07 2.18 7.67
CA GLY A 73 34.15 1.62 9.03
C GLY A 73 33.65 2.53 10.16
N SER A 74 33.24 3.77 9.85
CA SER A 74 32.63 4.70 10.81
C SER A 74 31.10 4.74 10.69
N PHE A 75 30.40 4.89 11.82
CA PHE A 75 28.95 5.08 11.81
C PHE A 75 28.62 6.54 11.50
N VAL A 76 27.97 6.78 10.36
CA VAL A 76 27.64 8.12 9.85
C VAL A 76 26.15 8.45 10.07
N GLY A 77 25.32 7.43 10.27
CA GLY A 77 23.86 7.49 10.29
C GLY A 77 23.26 7.05 8.95
N PRO A 78 21.92 7.05 8.78
CA PRO A 78 21.29 6.73 7.51
C PRO A 78 21.69 7.71 6.41
N PHE A 79 22.31 7.20 5.35
CA PHE A 79 22.75 7.98 4.21
C PHE A 79 22.56 7.21 2.90
N VAL A 80 22.61 7.95 1.80
CA VAL A 80 22.65 7.41 0.45
C VAL A 80 23.82 8.00 -0.31
N TYR A 81 24.33 7.27 -1.30
CA TYR A 81 25.32 7.81 -2.22
C TYR A 81 24.62 8.49 -3.42
N PRO A 82 25.15 9.64 -3.88
CA PRO A 82 24.60 10.34 -5.03
C PRO A 82 24.92 9.58 -6.32
N TYR A 83 24.04 9.75 -7.31
CA TYR A 83 24.29 9.26 -8.66
C TYR A 83 25.20 10.19 -9.44
N VAL A 84 26.07 9.60 -10.25
CA VAL A 84 26.81 10.25 -11.33
C VAL A 84 26.20 9.75 -12.63
N GLN A 85 25.49 10.64 -13.31
CA GLN A 85 24.92 10.33 -14.60
C GLN A 85 26.01 10.38 -15.68
N ARG A 86 26.12 9.33 -16.49
CA ARG A 86 26.94 9.29 -17.69
C ARG A 86 26.05 8.99 -18.89
N LEU A 87 26.25 9.71 -19.98
CA LEU A 87 25.62 9.36 -21.25
C LEU A 87 26.56 8.41 -21.97
N ASN A 88 26.16 7.15 -22.09
CA ASN A 88 26.90 6.19 -22.91
C ASN A 88 26.72 6.59 -24.38
N MET A 89 27.81 6.99 -25.03
CA MET A 89 27.78 7.53 -26.40
C MET A 89 27.54 6.46 -27.47
N GLU A 90 27.66 5.17 -27.14
CA GLU A 90 27.40 4.08 -28.08
C GLU A 90 25.90 3.80 -28.22
N ASN A 91 25.15 3.85 -27.12
CA ASN A 91 23.74 3.49 -27.09
C ASN A 91 22.80 4.67 -26.75
N LEU A 92 23.37 5.85 -26.49
CA LEU A 92 22.68 7.08 -26.08
C LEU A 92 21.78 6.89 -24.84
N LYS A 93 22.10 5.91 -23.99
CA LYS A 93 21.40 5.66 -22.73
C LYS A 93 22.11 6.38 -21.59
N ARG A 94 21.31 6.85 -20.64
CA ARG A 94 21.80 7.35 -19.36
C ARG A 94 22.18 6.15 -18.49
N GLU A 95 23.44 6.07 -18.13
CA GLU A 95 23.98 5.16 -17.13
C GLU A 95 24.15 5.92 -15.81
N TYR A 96 23.86 5.24 -14.71
CA TYR A 96 23.93 5.81 -13.37
C TYR A 96 24.99 5.05 -12.59
N ASP A 97 26.12 5.71 -12.37
CA ASP A 97 27.16 5.22 -11.46
C ASP A 97 26.91 5.82 -10.07
N VAL A 98 27.39 5.14 -9.03
CA VAL A 98 27.27 5.60 -7.65
C VAL A 98 28.60 6.23 -7.22
N ASP A 99 28.57 7.46 -6.71
CA ASP A 99 29.75 8.13 -6.18
C ASP A 99 29.88 7.88 -4.67
N GLU A 100 30.68 6.87 -4.33
CA GLU A 100 30.92 6.45 -2.94
C GLU A 100 31.76 7.45 -2.16
N SER A 101 32.40 8.45 -2.80
CA SER A 101 33.26 9.41 -2.11
C SER A 101 32.50 10.46 -1.29
N ARG A 102 31.19 10.61 -1.53
CA ARG A 102 30.36 11.65 -0.92
C ARG A 102 29.10 11.06 -0.29
N PRO A 103 29.19 10.48 0.92
CA PRO A 103 28.00 10.00 1.63
C PRO A 103 27.05 11.16 1.96
N GLN A 104 25.81 11.10 1.48
CA GLN A 104 24.79 12.13 1.72
C GLN A 104 23.78 11.67 2.78
N LYS A 105 23.84 12.28 3.97
CA LYS A 105 22.96 11.94 5.09
C LYS A 105 21.50 12.24 4.79
N LEU A 106 20.63 11.32 5.19
CA LEU A 106 19.19 11.51 5.10
C LEU A 106 18.69 12.45 6.18
N ARG A 107 17.62 13.17 5.83
CA ARG A 107 16.93 14.06 6.75
C ARG A 107 15.64 13.37 7.21
N PHE A 108 15.36 13.47 8.50
CA PHE A 108 14.16 12.94 9.11
C PHE A 108 13.28 14.07 9.63
N PHE A 109 11.96 13.88 9.63
CA PHE A 109 10.98 14.86 10.11
C PHE A 109 11.18 16.26 9.52
N CYS A 110 11.37 16.29 8.21
CA CYS A 110 11.79 17.46 7.45
C CYS A 110 10.60 18.05 6.68
N ARG A 111 10.67 19.36 6.41
CA ARG A 111 9.68 20.05 5.59
C ARG A 111 10.13 20.07 4.14
N ALA A 112 9.34 19.50 3.24
CA ALA A 112 9.67 19.37 1.82
C ALA A 112 8.45 19.74 0.96
N ASP A 113 8.09 18.87 0.01
CA ASP A 113 6.97 19.10 -0.90
C ASP A 113 5.66 19.33 -0.15
N ASN A 114 4.85 20.26 -0.63
CA ASN A 114 3.51 20.44 -0.06
C ASN A 114 2.59 19.30 -0.51
N TYR A 115 1.73 18.85 0.40
CA TYR A 115 0.70 17.87 0.13
C TYR A 115 -0.59 18.24 0.87
N GLU A 116 -1.70 17.67 0.45
CA GLU A 116 -2.97 17.75 1.16
C GLU A 116 -3.26 16.40 1.82
N PHE A 117 -3.17 16.36 3.14
CA PHE A 117 -3.47 15.17 3.91
C PHE A 117 -4.95 14.84 3.73
N TRP A 118 -5.23 13.68 3.13
CA TRP A 118 -6.58 13.26 2.74
C TRP A 118 -7.34 14.29 1.88
N GLY A 119 -6.65 15.21 1.19
CA GLY A 119 -7.28 16.28 0.42
C GLY A 119 -7.94 17.37 1.27
N LEU A 120 -7.68 17.41 2.59
CA LEU A 120 -8.37 18.30 3.52
C LEU A 120 -7.42 19.22 4.30
N ILE A 121 -6.27 18.69 4.74
CA ILE A 121 -5.36 19.41 5.63
C ILE A 121 -4.04 19.65 4.90
N PRO A 122 -3.66 20.91 4.61
CA PRO A 122 -2.36 21.19 4.01
C PRO A 122 -1.24 20.81 4.98
N GLY A 123 -0.22 20.15 4.45
CA GLY A 123 0.95 19.72 5.19
C GLY A 123 2.18 19.68 4.30
N ASN A 124 3.35 19.62 4.92
CA ASN A 124 4.63 19.52 4.22
C ASN A 124 5.67 18.73 5.02
N LEU A 125 5.25 18.05 6.09
CA LEU A 125 6.13 17.30 6.96
C LEU A 125 6.27 15.87 6.43
N HIS A 126 7.50 15.43 6.18
CA HIS A 126 7.80 14.08 5.74
C HIS A 126 8.68 13.37 6.77
N LEU A 127 8.49 12.06 6.92
CA LEU A 127 9.28 11.21 7.82
C LEU A 127 10.72 11.16 7.36
N ILE A 128 10.95 11.00 6.06
CA ILE A 128 12.28 10.92 5.44
C ILE A 128 12.27 11.82 4.21
N CYS A 129 13.25 12.69 4.08
CA CYS A 129 13.48 13.50 2.88
C CYS A 129 14.83 13.16 2.27
N PRO A 130 14.99 13.46 0.97
CA PRO A 130 16.32 13.48 0.36
C PRO A 130 17.29 14.40 1.12
N PRO A 131 18.59 14.11 1.02
CA PRO A 131 19.65 15.02 1.47
C PRO A 131 19.51 16.39 0.80
N GLU A 132 20.06 17.44 1.42
CA GLU A 132 20.08 18.77 0.80
C GLU A 132 20.93 18.75 -0.48
N GLY A 133 20.31 19.13 -1.61
CA GLY A 133 20.95 19.03 -2.93
C GLY A 133 21.16 17.59 -3.43
N GLY A 134 20.55 16.59 -2.78
CA GLY A 134 20.62 15.18 -3.14
C GLY A 134 19.29 14.57 -3.54
N THR A 135 19.28 13.26 -3.76
CA THR A 135 18.07 12.49 -4.10
C THR A 135 17.91 11.26 -3.22
N LEU A 136 16.67 10.75 -3.13
CA LEU A 136 16.36 9.52 -2.41
C LEU A 136 15.34 8.66 -3.18
N TYR A 137 15.81 7.75 -4.03
CA TYR A 137 14.95 6.86 -4.80
C TYR A 137 15.03 5.42 -4.29
N LEU A 138 14.38 5.12 -3.17
CA LEU A 138 14.44 3.80 -2.52
C LEU A 138 14.05 2.62 -3.43
N LEU A 139 13.11 2.86 -4.35
CA LEU A 139 12.66 1.88 -5.35
C LEU A 139 12.97 2.33 -6.79
N GLY A 140 13.83 3.33 -6.95
CA GLY A 140 14.16 3.94 -8.24
C GLY A 140 13.06 4.85 -8.79
N THR A 141 13.23 5.26 -10.05
CA THR A 141 12.30 6.18 -10.73
C THR A 141 11.69 5.59 -11.98
N ASP A 142 10.55 6.14 -12.42
CA ASP A 142 9.92 5.73 -13.68
C ASP A 142 10.48 6.45 -14.92
N ARG A 143 9.84 6.18 -16.06
CA ARG A 143 10.11 6.82 -17.36
C ARG A 143 10.00 8.36 -17.36
N LEU A 144 9.38 8.96 -16.35
CA LEU A 144 9.27 10.41 -16.21
C LEU A 144 10.21 10.95 -15.13
N GLY A 145 10.91 10.10 -14.38
CA GLY A 145 11.76 10.54 -13.26
C GLY A 145 10.98 10.82 -11.97
N ARG A 146 9.82 10.18 -11.78
CA ARG A 146 9.07 10.23 -10.51
C ARG A 146 9.51 9.08 -9.61
N ASP A 147 9.57 9.33 -8.30
CA ASP A 147 9.93 8.31 -7.32
C ASP A 147 8.89 7.17 -7.24
N MET A 148 9.34 5.93 -7.40
CA MET A 148 8.47 4.75 -7.37
C MET A 148 7.96 4.41 -5.98
N PHE A 149 8.76 4.66 -4.95
CA PHE A 149 8.33 4.37 -3.58
C PHE A 149 7.12 5.22 -3.17
N SER A 150 7.22 6.53 -3.36
CA SER A 150 6.13 7.47 -3.12
C SER A 150 4.90 7.08 -3.94
N ARG A 151 5.05 6.80 -5.24
CA ARG A 151 3.91 6.43 -6.10
C ARG A 151 3.24 5.12 -5.69
N ILE A 152 3.99 4.14 -5.19
CA ILE A 152 3.44 2.89 -4.67
C ILE A 152 2.62 3.15 -3.39
N LEU A 153 3.09 4.01 -2.49
CA LEU A 153 2.34 4.36 -1.28
C LEU A 153 1.00 5.07 -1.60
N TYR A 154 1.06 6.12 -2.44
CA TYR A 154 -0.13 6.85 -2.88
C TYR A 154 -1.09 5.95 -3.69
N GLY A 155 -0.56 5.12 -4.60
CA GLY A 155 -1.37 4.16 -5.36
C GLY A 155 -1.95 3.05 -4.48
N GLY A 156 -1.21 2.62 -3.46
CA GLY A 156 -1.63 1.65 -2.47
C GLY A 156 -2.87 2.10 -1.71
N ARG A 157 -2.96 3.39 -1.34
CA ARG A 157 -4.18 3.97 -0.75
C ARG A 157 -5.40 3.72 -1.62
N ILE A 158 -5.31 4.10 -2.90
CA ILE A 158 -6.43 3.98 -3.84
C ILE A 158 -6.85 2.51 -3.98
N SER A 159 -5.88 1.62 -4.22
CA SER A 159 -6.15 0.19 -4.42
C SER A 159 -6.75 -0.49 -3.18
N LEU A 160 -6.19 -0.23 -2.00
CA LEU A 160 -6.68 -0.83 -0.74
C LEU A 160 -8.06 -0.28 -0.36
N THR A 161 -8.29 1.02 -0.52
CA THR A 161 -9.60 1.63 -0.22
C THR A 161 -10.68 1.10 -1.16
N ILE A 162 -10.45 1.03 -2.48
CA ILE A 162 -11.43 0.49 -3.43
C ILE A 162 -11.72 -0.98 -3.14
N GLY A 163 -10.67 -1.78 -2.85
CA GLY A 163 -10.83 -3.19 -2.48
C GLY A 163 -11.68 -3.36 -1.21
N LEU A 164 -11.41 -2.56 -0.17
CA LEU A 164 -12.17 -2.60 1.08
C LEU A 164 -13.63 -2.21 0.88
N LEU A 165 -13.89 -1.12 0.14
CA LEU A 165 -15.25 -0.67 -0.14
C LEU A 165 -16.03 -1.70 -0.96
N GLY A 166 -15.41 -2.27 -2.00
CA GLY A 166 -16.02 -3.29 -2.85
C GLY A 166 -16.42 -4.54 -2.07
N VAL A 167 -15.52 -5.07 -1.25
CA VAL A 167 -15.81 -6.23 -0.39
C VAL A 167 -16.90 -5.89 0.63
N SER A 168 -16.85 -4.70 1.25
CA SER A 168 -17.84 -4.28 2.25
C SER A 168 -19.24 -4.19 1.67
N VAL A 169 -19.40 -3.54 0.51
CA VAL A 169 -20.68 -3.43 -0.20
C VAL A 169 -21.19 -4.82 -0.61
N SER A 170 -20.31 -5.65 -1.21
CA SER A 170 -20.67 -7.00 -1.64
C SER A 170 -21.10 -7.88 -0.46
N PHE A 171 -20.42 -7.75 0.68
CA PHE A 171 -20.74 -8.46 1.91
C PHE A 171 -22.10 -8.06 2.47
N VAL A 172 -22.39 -6.76 2.56
CA VAL A 172 -23.69 -6.26 3.04
C VAL A 172 -24.83 -6.74 2.12
N LEU A 173 -24.67 -6.60 0.81
CA LEU A 173 -25.67 -7.08 -0.16
C LEU A 173 -25.83 -8.60 -0.08
N GLY A 174 -24.73 -9.34 0.05
CA GLY A 174 -24.74 -10.79 0.20
C GLY A 174 -25.50 -11.25 1.46
N ILE A 175 -25.30 -10.58 2.59
CA ILE A 175 -26.05 -10.85 3.82
C ILE A 175 -27.54 -10.56 3.65
N ILE A 176 -27.89 -9.43 3.03
CA ILE A 176 -29.30 -9.05 2.84
C ILE A 176 -30.00 -10.06 1.92
N ILE A 177 -29.42 -10.31 0.74
CA ILE A 177 -30.01 -11.20 -0.28
C ILE A 177 -30.04 -12.64 0.24
N GLY A 178 -28.92 -13.13 0.78
CA GLY A 178 -28.83 -14.49 1.33
C GLY A 178 -29.70 -14.67 2.58
N GLY A 179 -29.83 -13.63 3.41
CA GLY A 179 -30.73 -13.62 4.56
C GLY A 179 -32.20 -13.71 4.16
N ILE A 180 -32.63 -12.97 3.13
CA ILE A 180 -34.00 -13.05 2.59
C ILE A 180 -34.27 -14.44 2.01
N ALA A 181 -33.34 -14.97 1.20
CA ALA A 181 -33.48 -16.31 0.62
C ALA A 181 -33.60 -17.39 1.69
N GLY A 182 -32.72 -17.36 2.70
CA GLY A 182 -32.72 -18.32 3.80
C GLY A 182 -33.91 -18.18 4.76
N TYR A 183 -34.43 -16.96 4.97
CA TYR A 183 -35.57 -16.72 5.86
C TYR A 183 -36.89 -17.24 5.28
N TYR A 184 -37.18 -16.93 4.00
CA TYR A 184 -38.43 -17.35 3.36
C TYR A 184 -38.37 -18.77 2.77
N GLY A 185 -37.20 -19.20 2.31
CA GLY A 185 -37.01 -20.52 1.70
C GLY A 185 -37.87 -20.78 0.45
N GLY A 186 -37.85 -22.03 -0.02
CA GLY A 186 -38.72 -22.52 -1.08
C GLY A 186 -38.62 -21.74 -2.40
N LYS A 187 -39.70 -21.06 -2.79
CA LYS A 187 -39.76 -20.33 -4.07
C LYS A 187 -38.85 -19.10 -4.10
N VAL A 188 -38.69 -18.40 -2.97
CA VAL A 188 -37.85 -17.19 -2.90
C VAL A 188 -36.39 -17.57 -3.08
N ASP A 189 -35.94 -18.60 -2.37
CA ASP A 189 -34.59 -19.15 -2.50
C ASP A 189 -34.30 -19.62 -3.94
N LEU A 190 -35.23 -20.37 -4.53
CA LEU A 190 -35.11 -20.80 -5.93
C LEU A 190 -34.93 -19.61 -6.90
N ILE A 191 -35.74 -18.55 -6.75
CA ILE A 191 -35.63 -17.37 -7.63
C ILE A 191 -34.28 -16.68 -7.44
N VAL A 192 -33.85 -16.46 -6.20
CA VAL A 192 -32.56 -15.82 -5.89
C VAL A 192 -31.41 -16.63 -6.48
N GLN A 193 -31.42 -17.94 -6.30
CA GLN A 193 -30.39 -18.83 -6.84
C GLN A 193 -30.33 -18.77 -8.38
N ARG A 194 -31.49 -18.78 -9.06
CA ARG A 194 -31.53 -18.66 -10.53
C ARG A 194 -30.97 -17.34 -11.03
N VAL A 195 -31.26 -16.23 -10.34
CA VAL A 195 -30.69 -14.92 -10.68
C VAL A 195 -29.17 -14.95 -10.55
N ILE A 196 -28.65 -15.53 -9.46
CA ILE A 196 -27.20 -15.65 -9.23
C ILE A 196 -26.53 -16.49 -10.32
N GLU A 197 -27.12 -17.63 -10.70
CA GLU A 197 -26.61 -18.50 -11.78
C GLU A 197 -26.56 -17.75 -13.11
N ILE A 198 -27.62 -17.01 -13.46
CA ILE A 198 -27.66 -16.19 -14.68
C ILE A 198 -26.55 -15.15 -14.67
N VAL A 199 -26.37 -14.42 -13.56
CA VAL A 199 -25.31 -13.41 -13.45
C VAL A 199 -23.92 -14.05 -13.54
N GLN A 200 -23.70 -15.19 -12.88
CA GLN A 200 -22.41 -15.90 -12.93
C GLN A 200 -22.13 -16.56 -14.28
N SER A 201 -23.17 -16.86 -15.07
CA SER A 201 -23.00 -17.37 -16.44
C SER A 201 -22.44 -16.31 -17.41
N LEU A 202 -22.54 -15.02 -17.07
CA LEU A 202 -21.99 -13.94 -17.87
C LEU A 202 -20.46 -13.91 -17.75
N PRO A 203 -19.72 -13.81 -18.88
CA PRO A 203 -18.27 -13.70 -18.80
C PRO A 203 -17.87 -12.37 -18.16
N HIS A 204 -17.02 -12.42 -17.13
CA HIS A 204 -16.64 -11.24 -16.35
C HIS A 204 -15.93 -10.15 -17.16
N ILE A 205 -15.06 -10.53 -18.11
CA ILE A 205 -14.26 -9.59 -18.91
C ILE A 205 -15.16 -8.64 -19.73
N PRO A 206 -16.13 -9.12 -20.54
CA PRO A 206 -17.12 -8.27 -21.20
C PRO A 206 -17.85 -7.31 -20.28
N LEU A 207 -18.25 -7.76 -19.09
CA LEU A 207 -18.99 -6.94 -18.13
C LEU A 207 -18.15 -5.75 -17.66
N TRP A 208 -16.88 -5.99 -17.33
CA TRP A 208 -15.94 -4.92 -16.95
C TRP A 208 -15.66 -3.96 -18.10
N LEU A 209 -15.52 -4.46 -19.33
CA LEU A 209 -15.32 -3.61 -20.51
C LEU A 209 -16.53 -2.70 -20.77
N ALA A 210 -17.75 -3.21 -20.64
CA ALA A 210 -18.97 -2.42 -20.82
C ALA A 210 -19.11 -1.33 -19.75
N LEU A 211 -18.78 -1.64 -18.49
CA LEU A 211 -18.83 -0.67 -17.39
C LEU A 211 -17.73 0.39 -17.49
N GLY A 212 -16.52 0.02 -17.93
CA GLY A 212 -15.40 0.96 -18.07
C GLY A 212 -15.45 1.84 -19.32
N ALA A 213 -16.36 1.55 -20.26
CA ALA A 213 -16.58 2.36 -21.45
C ALA A 213 -17.50 3.59 -21.20
N ILE A 214 -18.16 3.63 -20.04
CA ILE A 214 -19.04 4.71 -19.57
C ILE A 214 -18.23 5.63 -18.65
#